data_AF-A0A968V1G0-F1
#
_entry.id   AF-A0A968V1G0-F1
#
_cell.length_a   1.000
_cell.length_b   1.000
_cell.length_c   1.000
_cell.angle_alpha   90.00
_cell.angle_beta   90.00
_cell.angle_gamma   90.00
#
_symmetry.space_group_name_H-M   'P 1'
#
loop_
_entity.id
_entity.type
_entity.pdbx_description
1 polymer ?
#
loop_
_entity_poly.entity_id
_entity_poly.type
_entity_poly.pdbx_seq_one_letter_code
_entity_poly.pdbx_strand_id
1 'polypeptide(L)' 'SFFDSIRGDADSLAGLVLQMTGKFPTKHQIISYKHYDFKITSVDKRRIQFILVTLPENNEVTS' A
#
# COMPACT_ATOMS: atom_id res chain seq x y z
N SER A 1 -9.27 7.92 10.24
CA SER A 1 -8.47 6.68 10.11
C SER A 1 -7.08 7.00 9.57
N PHE A 2 -6.09 6.13 9.81
CA PHE A 2 -4.66 6.37 9.59
C PHE A 2 -4.27 6.74 8.14
N PHE A 3 -5.05 6.29 7.17
CA PHE A 3 -4.82 6.48 5.72
C PHE A 3 -5.71 7.57 5.09
N ASP A 4 -6.49 8.33 5.86
CA ASP A 4 -7.50 9.24 5.28
C ASP A 4 -6.90 10.32 4.37
N SER A 5 -5.69 10.79 4.67
CA SER A 5 -5.00 11.81 3.87
C SER A 5 -4.62 11.35 2.46
N ILE A 6 -4.59 10.04 2.21
CA ILE A 6 -4.25 9.45 0.91
C ILE A 6 -5.35 8.54 0.36
N ARG A 7 -6.46 8.37 1.10
CA ARG A 7 -7.56 7.49 0.72
C ARG A 7 -8.25 7.99 -0.55
N GLY A 8 -8.52 9.29 -0.65
CA GLY A 8 -9.40 9.82 -1.70
C GLY A 8 -10.71 9.00 -1.76
N ASP A 9 -11.09 8.57 -2.96
CA ASP A 9 -12.25 7.70 -3.20
C ASP A 9 -11.93 6.19 -3.11
N ALA A 10 -10.78 5.81 -2.54
CA ALA A 10 -10.38 4.41 -2.48
C ALA A 10 -11.07 3.64 -1.34
N ASP A 11 -11.77 2.57 -1.71
CA ASP A 11 -12.40 1.63 -0.77
C ASP A 11 -11.60 0.33 -0.58
N SER A 12 -10.46 0.17 -1.24
CA SER A 12 -9.62 -1.02 -1.17
C SER A 12 -8.13 -0.67 -1.11
N LEU A 13 -7.28 -1.61 -0.66
CA LEU A 13 -5.82 -1.44 -0.67
C LEU A 13 -5.27 -1.24 -2.09
N ALA A 14 -5.83 -1.92 -3.09
CA ALA A 14 -5.44 -1.72 -4.49
C ALA A 14 -5.75 -0.28 -4.96
N GLY A 15 -6.94 0.23 -4.61
CA GLY A 15 -7.31 1.62 -4.86
C GLY A 15 -6.39 2.59 -4.13
N LEU A 16 -6.05 2.30 -2.88
CA LEU A 16 -5.15 3.12 -2.07
C LEU A 16 -3.75 3.19 -2.70
N VAL A 17 -3.20 2.04 -3.13
CA VAL A 17 -1.91 1.99 -3.85
C VAL A 17 -1.98 2.83 -5.12
N LEU A 18 -3.07 2.74 -5.90
CA LEU A 18 -3.23 3.53 -7.12
C LEU A 18 -3.29 5.03 -6.84
N GLN A 19 -3.97 5.46 -5.76
CA GLN A 19 -4.01 6.86 -5.33
C GLN A 19 -2.60 7.36 -4.94
N MET A 20 -1.82 6.52 -4.23
CA MET A 20 -0.45 6.85 -3.86
C MET A 20 0.49 6.96 -5.07
N THR A 21 0.37 6.06 -6.05
CA THR A 21 1.30 6.00 -7.19
C THR A 21 0.90 6.89 -8.35
N GLY A 22 -0.38 7.24 -8.48
CA GLY A 22 -0.95 7.97 -9.62
C GLY A 22 -0.90 7.20 -10.96
N LYS A 23 -0.44 5.95 -10.96
CA LYS A 23 -0.28 5.09 -12.13
C LYS A 23 -0.39 3.62 -11.75
N PHE A 24 -0.70 2.77 -12.73
CA PHE A 24 -0.80 1.33 -12.48
C PHE A 24 0.58 0.76 -12.07
N PRO A 25 0.71 0.11 -10.90
CA PRO A 25 1.99 -0.38 -10.41
C PRO A 25 2.40 -1.67 -11.10
N THR A 26 3.69 -2.00 -11.04
CA THR A 26 4.25 -3.22 -11.63
C THR A 26 4.43 -4.33 -10.60
N LYS A 27 4.48 -5.59 -11.06
CA LYS A 27 4.81 -6.73 -10.19
C LYS A 27 6.18 -6.51 -9.54
N HIS A 28 6.26 -6.83 -8.25
CA HIS A 28 7.40 -6.63 -7.34
C HIS A 28 7.73 -5.18 -6.98
N GLN A 29 6.96 -4.20 -7.45
CA GLN A 29 7.11 -2.82 -6.99
C GLN A 29 6.80 -2.73 -5.49
N ILE A 30 7.61 -1.94 -4.78
CA ILE A 30 7.40 -1.58 -3.38
C ILE A 30 6.98 -0.11 -3.34
N ILE A 31 5.88 0.16 -2.63
CA ILE A 31 5.35 1.50 -2.39
C ILE A 31 5.41 1.72 -0.88
N SER A 32 6.18 2.72 -0.46
CA SER A 32 6.33 3.05 0.96
C SER A 32 5.41 4.22 1.33
N TYR A 33 4.69 4.08 2.44
CA TYR A 33 3.92 5.17 3.01
C TYR A 33 4.07 5.18 4.53
N LYS A 34 4.67 6.26 5.04
CA LYS A 34 5.10 6.38 6.45
C LYS A 34 5.99 5.18 6.81
N HIS A 35 5.57 4.34 7.76
CA HIS A 35 6.31 3.16 8.23
C HIS A 35 5.76 1.84 7.68
N TYR A 36 4.95 1.90 6.61
CA TYR A 36 4.39 0.74 5.96
C TYR A 36 4.97 0.60 4.55
N ASP A 37 5.26 -0.65 4.17
CA ASP A 37 5.60 -0.98 2.78
C ASP A 37 4.53 -1.86 2.16
N PHE A 38 4.13 -1.51 0.94
CA PHE A 38 3.17 -2.25 0.13
C PHE A 38 3.91 -2.86 -1.06
N LYS A 39 4.15 -4.16 -1.03
CA LYS A 39 4.77 -4.89 -2.13
C LYS A 39 3.73 -5.56 -3.00
N ILE A 40 3.75 -5.22 -4.29
CA ILE A 40 2.84 -5.81 -5.28
C ILE A 40 3.35 -7.19 -5.66
N THR A 41 2.72 -8.25 -5.16
CA THR A 41 3.17 -9.63 -5.42
C THR A 41 2.49 -10.23 -6.66
N SER A 42 1.30 -9.74 -7.03
CA SER A 42 0.58 -10.19 -8.21
C SER A 42 -0.30 -9.10 -8.82
N VAL A 43 -0.19 -8.95 -10.14
CA VAL A 43 -1.08 -8.14 -10.97
C VAL A 43 -1.53 -8.98 -12.17
N ASP A 44 -2.79 -8.83 -12.59
CA ASP A 44 -3.24 -9.23 -13.93
C ASP A 44 -3.24 -8.01 -14.86
N LYS A 45 -3.78 -8.15 -16.09
CA LYS A 45 -3.82 -7.05 -17.08
C LYS A 45 -4.58 -5.80 -16.62
N ARG A 46 -5.46 -5.90 -15.62
CA ARG A 46 -6.38 -4.83 -15.20
C ARG A 46 -6.48 -4.63 -13.69
N ARG A 47 -5.97 -5.57 -12.87
CA ARG A 47 -6.19 -5.58 -11.43
C ARG A 47 -4.94 -5.97 -10.66
N ILE A 48 -4.73 -5.29 -9.54
CA ILE A 48 -3.80 -5.70 -8.49
C ILE A 48 -4.50 -6.79 -7.69
N GLN A 49 -3.93 -8.00 -7.66
CA GLN A 49 -4.56 -9.16 -7.03
C GLN A 49 -4.05 -9.38 -5.60
N PHE A 50 -2.74 -9.25 -5.40
CA PHE A 50 -2.11 -9.52 -4.10
C PHE A 50 -1.10 -8.43 -3.75
N ILE A 51 -1.21 -7.95 -2.52
CA ILE A 51 -0.36 -6.95 -1.90
C ILE A 51 0.14 -7.54 -0.58
N LEU A 52 1.46 -7.63 -0.45
CA LEU A 52 2.10 -7.92 0.83
C LEU A 52 2.32 -6.60 1.56
N VAL A 53 1.87 -6.51 2.81
CA VAL A 53 2.04 -5.31 3.64
C VAL A 53 3.07 -5.60 4.72
N THR A 54 4.13 -4.81 4.76
CA THR A 54 5.08 -4.79 5.88
C THR A 54 4.58 -3.78 6.90
N LEU A 55 4.41 -4.21 8.14
CA LEU A 55 4.03 -3.34 9.25
C LEU A 55 5.27 -2.58 9.77
N PRO A 56 5.08 -1.39 10.38
CA PRO A 56 6.13 -0.74 11.15
C PRO A 56 6.72 -1.70 12.17
N GLU A 57 8.02 -1.59 12.43
CA GLU A 57 8.58 -2.18 13.64
C GLU A 57 7.85 -1.59 14.85
N ASN A 58 7.22 -2.47 15.65
CA ASN A 58 6.69 -2.09 16.95
C ASN A 58 7.87 -1.79 17.88
N ASN A 59 8.39 -0.57 17.83
CA ASN A 59 9.18 -0.06 18.93
C ASN A 59 8.21 0.27 20.07
N GLU A 60 7.78 -0.76 20.81
CA GLU A 60 7.28 -0.59 22.17
C GLU A 60 8.44 -0.08 23.01
N VAL A 61 8.73 1.22 22.91
CA VAL A 61 9.45 1.93 23.97
C VAL A 61 8.43 2.11 25.08
N THR A 62 8.23 1.04 25.85
CA THR A 62 7.68 1.13 27.19
C THR A 62 8.73 1.87 28.03
N SER A 63 8.60 3.19 28.09
CA SER A 63 9.17 4.00 29.18
C SER A 63 8.14 4.12 30.29
#